data_AF-Q315A6-F1
#
_entry.id   AF-Q315A6-F1
#
_cell.length_a   1.000
_cell.length_b   1.000
_cell.length_c   1.000
_cell.angle_alpha   90.00
_cell.angle_beta   90.00
_cell.angle_gamma   90.00
#
_symmetry.space_group_name_H-M   'P 1'
#
loop_
_entity.id
_entity.type
_entity.pdbx_description
1 polymer ?
#
loop_
_entity_poly.entity_id
_entity_poly.type
_entity_poly.pdbx_seq_one_letter_code
_entity_poly.pdbx_strand_id
1 'polypeptide(L)' 'MLGLGIDEADEDEDARVEIGGVPFIAENDFLTKYGRKFSLGFGENKEVVLTPLAGEPLQL' A
#
# COMPACT_ATOMS: atom_id res chain seq x y z
N MET A 1 2.29 -6.06 8.93
CA MET A 1 3.01 -4.78 8.77
C MET A 1 3.63 -4.78 7.38
N LEU A 2 3.34 -3.76 6.56
CA LEU A 2 3.94 -3.61 5.23
C LEU A 2 5.18 -2.72 5.37
N GLY A 3 6.32 -3.18 4.83
CA GLY A 3 7.55 -2.39 4.79
C GLY A 3 7.67 -1.66 3.46
N LEU A 4 8.23 -0.44 3.49
CA LEU A 4 8.62 0.26 2.27
C LEU A 4 9.93 -0.33 1.75
N GLY A 5 9.93 -0.84 0.51
CA GLY A 5 11.13 -1.27 -0.20
C GLY A 5 11.55 -0.23 -1.25
N ILE A 6 12.84 -0.19 -1.57
CA ILE A 6 13.37 0.49 -2.76
C ILE A 6 13.78 -0.65 -3.71
N ASP A 7 12.79 -1.34 -4.26
CA ASP A 7 13.03 -2.38 -5.26
C ASP A 7 12.65 -1.87 -6.65
N GLU A 8 13.19 -2.51 -7.68
CA GLU A 8 12.78 -2.26 -9.06
C GLU A 8 11.35 -2.77 -9.24
N ALA A 9 10.48 -1.97 -9.88
CA ALA A 9 9.12 -2.41 -10.15
C ALA A 9 9.16 -3.55 -11.18
N ASP A 10 8.48 -4.66 -10.90
CA ASP A 10 8.20 -5.66 -11.91
C ASP A 10 6.99 -5.20 -12.74
N GLU A 11 7.18 -4.95 -14.04
CA GLU A 11 6.13 -4.42 -14.92
C GLU A 11 4.94 -5.38 -15.08
N ASP A 12 5.13 -6.69 -14.86
CA ASP A 12 4.09 -7.71 -14.99
C ASP A 12 3.35 -7.97 -13.67
N GLU A 13 4.04 -7.86 -12.53
CA GLU A 13 3.49 -8.18 -11.21
C GLU A 13 3.03 -6.95 -10.42
N ASP A 14 3.68 -5.81 -10.60
CA ASP A 14 3.43 -4.59 -9.86
C ASP A 14 2.55 -3.58 -10.60
N ALA A 15 1.89 -2.72 -9.82
CA ALA A 15 1.24 -1.53 -10.33
C ALA A 15 1.64 -0.29 -9.53
N ARG A 16 1.92 0.78 -10.27
CA ARG A 16 2.16 2.10 -9.69
C ARG A 16 0.83 2.77 -9.34
N VAL A 17 0.71 3.18 -8.08
CA VAL A 17 -0.45 3.91 -7.55
C VAL A 17 0.00 5.21 -6.89
N GLU A 18 -0.90 6.18 -6.81
CA GLU A 18 -0.65 7.43 -6.10
C GLU A 18 -1.59 7.51 -4.89
N ILE A 19 -1.02 7.67 -3.70
CA ILE A 19 -1.75 7.76 -2.44
C ILE A 19 -1.37 9.08 -1.79
N GLY A 20 -2.31 10.02 -1.72
CA GLY A 20 -2.08 11.33 -1.09
C GLY A 20 -0.95 12.13 -1.73
N GLY A 21 -0.74 12.01 -3.05
CA GLY A 21 0.33 12.69 -3.79
C GLY A 21 1.70 12.01 -3.72
N VAL A 22 1.80 10.84 -3.06
CA VAL A 22 3.03 10.05 -2.99
C VAL A 22 2.91 8.83 -3.91
N PRO A 23 3.86 8.64 -4.86
CA PRO A 23 3.86 7.47 -5.73
C PRO A 23 4.33 6.22 -4.95
N PHE A 24 3.60 5.13 -5.12
CA PHE A 24 3.92 3.81 -4.56
C PHE A 24 3.83 2.74 -5.63
N ILE A 25 4.59 1.66 -5.42
CA ILE A 25 4.54 0.44 -6.21
C ILE A 25 3.99 -0.64 -5.28
N ALA A 26 3.02 -1.40 -5.76
CA ALA A 26 2.45 -2.53 -5.03
C ALA A 26 2.00 -3.62 -6.01
N GLU A 27 2.13 -4.88 -5.59
CA GLU A 27 1.65 -6.03 -6.34
C GLU A 27 0.16 -5.89 -6.70
N ASN A 28 -0.20 -6.34 -7.90
CA ASN A 28 -1.58 -6.31 -8.37
C ASN A 28 -2.55 -7.09 -7.46
N ASP A 29 -2.10 -8.19 -6.89
CA ASP A 29 -2.88 -9.00 -5.94
C ASP A 29 -3.19 -8.23 -4.65
N PHE A 30 -2.22 -7.44 -4.16
CA PHE A 30 -2.41 -6.57 -3.00
C PHE A 30 -3.49 -5.51 -3.28
N LEU A 31 -3.40 -4.83 -4.42
CA LEU A 31 -4.37 -3.82 -4.83
C LEU A 31 -5.76 -4.39 -5.11
N THR A 32 -5.83 -5.62 -5.60
CA THR A 32 -7.10 -6.32 -5.80
C THR A 32 -7.74 -6.68 -4.45
N LYS A 33 -6.93 -7.12 -3.48
CA LYS A 33 -7.38 -7.53 -2.15
C LYS A 33 -7.81 -6.39 -1.25
N TYR A 34 -7.08 -5.27 -1.27
CA TYR A 34 -7.28 -4.15 -0.34
C TYR A 34 -7.84 -2.88 -1.01
N GLY A 35 -8.07 -2.94 -2.32
CA GLY A 35 -8.47 -1.80 -3.13
C GLY A 35 -7.30 -0.87 -3.46
N ARG A 36 -7.62 0.25 -4.09
CA ARG A 36 -6.64 1.26 -4.54
C ARG A 36 -6.67 2.56 -3.72
N LYS A 37 -7.50 2.60 -2.68
CA LYS A 37 -7.67 3.78 -1.83
C LYS A 37 -7.10 3.47 -0.46
N PHE A 38 -6.04 4.17 -0.10
CA PHE A 38 -5.38 4.02 1.19
C PHE A 38 -5.25 5.39 1.87
N SER A 39 -5.23 5.40 3.19
CA SER A 39 -4.68 6.50 3.98
C SER A 39 -3.25 6.17 4.39
N LEU A 40 -2.39 7.19 4.35
CA LEU A 40 -1.02 7.10 4.81
C LEU A 40 -0.89 7.81 6.16
N GLY A 41 -0.30 7.14 7.14
CA GLY A 41 0.00 7.67 8.46
C GLY A 41 1.43 7.36 8.89
N PHE A 42 1.89 8.03 9.93
CA PHE A 42 3.18 7.77 10.57
C PHE A 42 2.94 7.26 11.98
N GLY A 43 3.45 6.07 12.29
CA GLY A 43 3.39 5.50 13.64
C GLY A 43 4.45 6.08 14.57
N GLU A 44 4.33 5.79 15.86
CA GLU A 44 5.21 6.34 16.91
C GLU A 44 6.69 5.94 16.72
N ASN A 45 6.94 4.81 16.06
CA ASN A 45 8.29 4.32 15.75
C ASN A 45 8.85 4.86 14.42
N LYS A 46 8.24 5.93 13.85
CA LYS A 46 8.54 6.45 12.51
C LYS A 46 8.29 5.45 11.38
N GLU A 47 7.40 4.48 11.62
CA GLU A 47 6.93 3.58 10.57
C GLU A 47 5.90 4.28 9.69
N VAL A 48 5.88 3.92 8.40
CA VAL A 48 4.81 4.35 7.49
C VAL A 48 3.71 3.31 7.54
N VAL A 49 2.50 3.75 7.89
CA VAL A 49 1.32 2.89 8.00
C VAL A 49 0.38 3.18 6.84
N LEU A 50 0.10 2.14 6.05
CA LEU A 50 -0.90 2.18 4.99
C LEU A 50 -2.18 1.50 5.49
N THR A 51 -3.30 2.19 5.41
CA THR A 51 -4.61 1.66 5.82
C THR A 51 -5.59 1.74 4.66
N PRO A 52 -6.20 0.64 4.21
CA PRO A 52 -7.18 0.66 3.15
C PRO A 52 -8.45 1.42 3.58
N LEU A 53 -8.96 2.29 2.71
CA LEU A 53 -10.15 3.11 2.94
C LEU A 53 -11.46 2.41 2.50
N ALA A 54 -11.34 1.33 1.74
CA ALA A 54 -12.49 0.56 1.24
C ALA A 54 -12.13 -0.93 1.18
N GLY A 55 -12.18 -1.56 2.33
CA GLY A 55 -12.14 -3.02 2.51
C GLY A 55 -12.47 -3.28 3.97
N GLU A 56 -13.50 -4.07 4.24
CA GLU A 56 -13.85 -4.43 5.62
C GLU A 56 -12.60 -4.91 6.37
N PRO A 57 -12.39 -4.51 7.64
CA PRO A 57 -11.25 -4.97 8.39
C PRO A 57 -11.31 -6.49 8.47
N LEU A 58 -10.28 -7.17 7.96
CA LEU A 58 -10.09 -8.59 8.26
C LEU A 58 -9.96 -8.69 9.78
N GLN A 59 -10.98 -9.29 10.41
CA GLN A 59 -10.85 -9.82 11.77
C GLN A 59 -9.73 -10.86 11.71
N LEU A 60 -8.54 -10.47 12.19
CA LEU A 60 -7.43 -11.37 12.46
C LEU A 60 -7.69 -12.13 13.76
#